data_AF-A0AAV9UU99-F1
#
_entry.id   AF-A0AAV9UU99-F1
#
_cell.length_a   1.000
_cell.length_b   1.000
_cell.length_c   1.000
_cell.angle_alpha   90.00
_cell.angle_beta   90.00
_cell.angle_gamma   90.00
#
_symmetry.space_group_name_H-M   'P 1'
#
loop_
_entity.id
_entity.type
_entity.pdbx_description
1 polymer ?
#
loop_
_entity_poly.entity_id
_entity_poly.type
_entity_poly.pdbx_seq_one_letter_code
_entity_poly.pdbx_strand_id
1 'polypeptide(L)'
;MGDIGKWIDLEKWQYTKCGRTDRGVSAFGQVVGVRVRSNRGKAAKKPSLSDDAPFENAAVDELSNAADPPEVQEEVPEFDDKDELPYVTMLNRLLPPTIRVLAWCPNPPEDFSARFNCKARTYRYFFTNPPSAPNPGEQPKLLDIEGMKVAAKYYEGLHDFRNVCKIDASKQITNFKRRVEEADVVKIGGLTPVFSLEPWKGPEEGILERRPEIYCFKLTGSAFLWHQVRHMVAILFLVGQRLEKPEVVKELLDVQKEPTRPFYNMADDRPLVLWDCIFDDQEVQWVYPELNRAKQNSREDVLGLLWELWHNANMDALLSGGLLAMVYGQQEAAAEARARAADGNDVIEGNSSGKKRGRESTWIVDGSPMQTSFGKYIPLMKRGRMDTVEVLNRKYAARKSEEWRHKWSVAAKKERGIGDMTDYDE
;
A
#
# COMPACT_ATOMS: atom_id res chain seq x y z
N MET A 1 -15.07 11.57 7.52
CA MET A 1 -14.07 11.42 8.59
C MET A 1 -13.74 12.80 9.15
N GLY A 2 -14.70 13.35 9.91
CA GLY A 2 -14.54 14.62 10.62
C GLY A 2 -14.02 14.38 12.04
N ASP A 3 -13.21 15.32 12.52
CA ASP A 3 -12.94 15.68 13.92
C ASP A 3 -12.54 14.64 14.99
N ILE A 4 -12.35 13.34 14.70
CA ILE A 4 -11.81 12.40 15.72
C ILE A 4 -10.34 12.72 16.07
N GLY A 5 -9.58 13.31 15.13
CA GLY A 5 -8.16 13.64 15.33
C GLY A 5 -7.87 14.78 16.31
N LYS A 6 -8.88 15.53 16.77
CA LYS A 6 -8.70 16.63 17.74
C LYS A 6 -8.64 16.17 19.20
N TRP A 7 -9.01 14.93 19.51
CA TRP A 7 -9.21 14.48 20.88
C TRP A 7 -8.21 13.43 21.37
N ILE A 8 -7.35 12.91 20.49
CA ILE A 8 -6.37 11.87 20.83
C ILE A 8 -4.96 12.44 20.64
N ASP A 9 -4.31 12.70 21.77
CA ASP A 9 -2.89 13.03 21.80
C ASP A 9 -2.06 11.76 21.51
N LEU A 10 -1.69 11.57 20.24
CA LEU A 10 -0.90 10.42 19.78
C LEU A 10 0.54 10.44 20.31
N GLU A 11 1.07 11.61 20.66
CA GLU A 11 2.43 11.75 21.20
C GLU A 11 2.48 11.23 22.63
N LYS A 12 1.47 11.53 23.45
CA LYS A 12 1.33 10.99 24.81
C LYS A 12 1.38 9.45 24.86
N TRP A 13 0.86 8.79 23.84
CA TRP A 13 0.84 7.32 23.75
C TRP A 13 1.98 6.73 22.91
N GLN A 14 2.95 7.57 22.51
CA GLN A 14 4.09 7.18 21.67
C GLN A 14 3.67 6.38 20.44
N TYR A 15 2.57 6.79 19.80
CA TYR A 15 2.03 6.06 18.66
C TYR A 15 2.97 6.17 17.45
N THR A 16 3.46 5.03 16.98
CA THR A 16 4.27 4.92 15.77
C THR A 16 3.67 3.87 14.84
N LYS A 17 3.90 4.02 13.53
CA LYS A 17 3.43 3.05 12.53
C LYS A 17 4.51 2.79 11.50
N CYS A 18 4.61 1.54 11.06
CA CYS A 18 5.65 1.12 10.15
C CYS A 18 5.44 1.67 8.74
N GLY A 19 4.30 1.35 8.12
CA GLY A 19 3.97 1.75 6.76
C GLY A 19 2.80 2.73 6.74
N ARG A 20 2.93 3.87 6.07
CA ARG A 20 1.75 4.69 5.72
C ARG A 20 1.18 4.17 4.41
N THR A 21 0.11 3.41 4.47
CA THR A 21 -0.66 3.00 3.29
C THR A 21 -1.53 4.15 2.79
N ASP A 22 -1.65 4.28 1.47
CA ASP A 22 -2.54 5.25 0.85
C ASP A 22 -4.00 4.76 0.90
N ARG A 23 -4.95 5.64 0.56
CA ARG A 23 -6.36 5.27 0.46
C ARG A 23 -6.52 4.12 -0.54
N GLY A 24 -7.32 3.11 -0.19
CA GLY A 24 -7.59 1.94 -1.04
C GLY A 24 -6.56 0.81 -0.90
N VAL A 25 -5.40 1.07 -0.30
CA VAL A 25 -4.31 0.08 -0.14
C VAL A 25 -4.54 -0.76 1.11
N SER A 26 -4.46 -2.09 0.97
CA SER A 26 -4.59 -3.03 2.07
C SER A 26 -3.25 -3.27 2.79
N ALA A 27 -3.28 -3.80 4.00
CA ALA A 27 -2.07 -4.21 4.73
C ALA A 27 -2.32 -5.50 5.50
N PHE A 28 -1.44 -6.49 5.30
CA PHE A 28 -1.47 -7.76 6.02
C PHE A 28 -0.44 -7.77 7.16
N GLY A 29 0.76 -7.24 6.92
CA GLY A 29 1.83 -7.13 7.92
C GLY A 29 2.06 -5.70 8.42
N GLN A 30 1.00 -4.93 8.70
CA GLN A 30 1.18 -3.62 9.33
C GLN A 30 1.62 -3.78 10.79
N VAL A 31 2.60 -2.97 11.20
CA VAL A 31 3.06 -2.91 12.58
C VAL A 31 2.88 -1.50 13.15
N VAL A 32 2.36 -1.41 14.36
CA VAL A 32 2.21 -0.17 15.13
C VAL A 32 2.86 -0.34 16.50
N GLY A 33 3.52 0.72 16.97
CA GLY A 33 3.98 0.83 18.35
C GLY A 33 3.03 1.76 19.11
N VAL A 34 2.63 1.37 20.32
CA VAL A 34 1.76 2.18 21.18
C VAL A 34 1.99 1.81 22.63
N ARG A 35 2.01 2.83 23.50
CA ARG A 35 2.08 2.66 24.95
C ARG A 35 0.68 2.36 25.51
N VAL A 36 0.51 1.21 26.13
CA VAL A 36 -0.76 0.74 26.71
C VAL A 36 -0.65 0.57 28.23
N ARG A 37 -1.81 0.38 28.88
CA ARG A 37 -1.85 0.02 30.31
C ARG A 37 -1.50 -1.46 30.46
N SER A 38 -0.67 -1.78 31.45
CA SER A 38 -0.30 -3.15 31.83
C SER A 38 -0.92 -3.53 33.17
N ASN A 39 -1.19 -4.82 33.38
CA ASN A 39 -1.54 -5.39 34.69
C ASN A 39 -0.36 -5.35 35.68
N ARG A 40 0.87 -5.23 35.19
CA ARG A 40 2.07 -5.13 36.03
C ARG A 40 2.15 -3.72 36.62
N GLY A 41 2.37 -3.65 37.94
CA GLY A 41 2.66 -2.39 38.61
C GLY A 41 3.93 -1.75 38.04
N LYS A 42 4.05 -0.42 38.12
CA LYS A 42 5.33 0.23 37.81
C LYS A 42 6.41 -0.37 38.71
N ALA A 43 7.48 -0.92 38.14
CA ALA A 43 8.65 -1.30 38.90
C ALA A 43 9.04 -0.10 39.79
N ALA A 44 9.18 -0.34 41.09
CA ALA A 44 9.53 0.72 42.02
C ALA A 44 10.85 1.33 41.56
N LYS A 45 10.84 2.61 41.14
CA LYS A 45 12.09 3.34 40.98
C LYS A 45 12.76 3.30 42.34
N LYS A 46 13.95 2.68 42.44
CA LYS A 46 14.82 2.85 43.61
C LYS A 46 14.86 4.36 43.89
N PRO A 47 14.58 4.81 45.13
CA PRO A 47 14.76 6.22 45.44
C PRO A 47 16.21 6.55 45.15
N SER A 48 16.45 7.41 44.15
CA SER A 48 17.73 8.07 44.00
C SER A 48 17.95 8.81 45.30
N LEU A 49 19.03 8.47 46.01
CA LEU A 49 19.54 9.28 47.11
C LEU A 49 19.65 10.72 46.58
N SER A 50 18.76 11.59 47.02
CA SER A 50 18.82 13.01 46.78
C SER A 50 19.87 13.58 47.73
N ASP A 51 20.85 14.29 47.17
CA ASP A 51 21.92 15.02 47.84
C ASP A 51 21.40 16.21 48.67
N ASP A 52 20.63 15.95 49.72
CA ASP A 52 20.21 16.98 50.68
C ASP A 52 20.21 16.40 52.10
N ALA A 53 21.41 16.28 52.68
CA ALA A 53 21.60 16.22 54.13
C ALA A 53 22.70 17.23 54.53
N PRO A 54 22.50 18.06 55.58
CA PRO A 54 23.46 19.08 55.95
C PRO A 54 24.73 18.44 56.53
N PHE A 55 25.89 18.95 56.12
CA PHE A 55 27.18 18.68 56.73
C PHE A 55 27.18 19.15 58.20
N GLU A 56 27.36 18.22 59.14
CA GLU A 56 27.99 18.51 60.43
C GLU A 56 29.10 17.48 60.72
N ASN A 57 30.29 18.01 60.96
CA ASN A 57 31.52 17.29 61.25
C ASN A 57 31.51 16.76 62.70
N ALA A 58 31.84 15.48 62.89
CA ALA A 58 32.55 15.04 64.09
C ALA A 58 33.25 13.69 63.90
N ALA A 59 34.56 13.70 64.18
CA ALA A 59 35.44 12.60 64.57
C ALA A 59 35.71 11.44 63.58
N VAL A 60 36.94 11.45 63.07
CA VAL A 60 37.71 10.28 62.64
C VAL A 60 38.01 9.39 63.85
N ASP A 61 37.66 8.10 63.79
CA ASP A 61 38.54 7.04 64.28
C ASP A 61 38.23 5.66 63.66
N GLU A 62 39.28 4.85 63.61
CA GLU A 62 39.51 3.60 62.89
C GLU A 62 38.50 2.46 63.14
N LEU A 63 38.15 1.71 62.07
CA LEU A 63 38.28 0.24 62.01
C LEU A 63 37.86 -0.32 60.64
N SER A 64 38.84 -0.91 59.99
CA SER A 64 38.78 -1.73 58.78
C SER A 64 37.99 -3.02 58.94
N ASN A 65 37.42 -3.49 57.81
CA ASN A 65 36.84 -4.81 57.51
C ASN A 65 35.35 -5.00 57.79
N ALA A 66 34.53 -4.63 56.80
CA ALA A 66 33.27 -5.30 56.52
C ALA A 66 33.20 -5.58 55.02
N ALA A 67 33.01 -6.85 54.67
CA ALA A 67 32.90 -7.35 53.31
C ALA A 67 31.82 -6.61 52.52
N ASP A 68 32.07 -6.42 51.22
CA ASP A 68 31.07 -5.92 50.28
C ASP A 68 29.75 -6.68 50.47
N PRO A 69 28.59 -5.99 50.58
CA PRO A 69 27.32 -6.68 50.61
C PRO A 69 27.12 -7.45 49.30
N PRO A 70 26.55 -8.66 49.33
CA PRO A 70 26.34 -9.42 48.11
C PRO A 70 25.41 -8.62 47.20
N GLU A 71 25.86 -8.42 45.96
CA GLU A 71 25.08 -7.85 44.88
C GLU A 71 23.90 -8.81 44.61
N VAL A 72 22.77 -8.56 45.27
CA VAL A 72 21.52 -9.27 44.97
C VAL A 72 21.11 -8.81 43.57
N GLN A 73 21.50 -9.59 42.57
CA GLN A 73 20.87 -9.56 41.26
C GLN A 73 19.41 -9.92 41.51
N GLU A 74 18.53 -8.92 41.57
CA GLU A 74 17.09 -9.16 41.48
C GLU A 74 16.88 -9.82 40.11
N GLU A 75 16.74 -11.15 40.11
CA GLU A 75 16.25 -11.89 38.95
C GLU A 75 14.92 -11.26 38.57
N VAL A 76 14.92 -10.46 37.51
CA VAL A 76 13.69 -9.94 36.93
C VAL A 76 12.88 -11.17 36.55
N PRO A 77 11.72 -11.43 37.19
CA PRO A 77 10.98 -12.66 36.95
C PRO A 77 10.69 -12.81 35.45
N GLU A 78 10.96 -14.01 34.94
CA GLU A 78 10.77 -14.36 33.54
C GLU A 78 9.35 -13.96 33.09
N PHE A 79 9.27 -13.32 31.93
CA PHE A 79 8.01 -12.75 31.45
C PHE A 79 7.03 -13.86 31.05
N ASP A 80 5.99 -14.12 31.85
CA ASP A 80 4.83 -14.91 31.42
C ASP A 80 3.77 -14.00 30.77
N ASP A 81 3.51 -14.23 29.49
CA ASP A 81 2.47 -13.56 28.70
C ASP A 81 1.08 -13.63 29.37
N LYS A 82 0.81 -14.68 30.16
CA LYS A 82 -0.49 -14.94 30.80
C LYS A 82 -0.83 -13.95 31.92
N ASP A 83 0.16 -13.24 32.44
CA ASP A 83 -0.04 -12.25 33.50
C ASP A 83 -0.60 -10.93 32.96
N GLU A 84 -0.55 -10.73 31.65
CA GLU A 84 -0.89 -9.47 31.01
C GLU A 84 -2.35 -9.43 30.50
N LEU A 85 -2.84 -8.22 30.20
CA LEU A 85 -4.16 -8.06 29.58
C LEU A 85 -4.23 -8.76 28.20
N PRO A 86 -5.36 -9.40 27.85
CA PRO A 86 -5.53 -10.06 26.55
C PRO A 86 -5.79 -9.02 25.44
N TYR A 87 -4.76 -8.23 25.10
CA TYR A 87 -4.86 -7.05 24.23
C TYR A 87 -5.49 -7.39 22.88
N VAL A 88 -5.03 -8.47 22.24
CA VAL A 88 -5.52 -8.88 20.91
C VAL A 88 -7.02 -9.14 20.94
N THR A 89 -7.49 -9.91 21.92
CA THR A 89 -8.92 -10.22 22.11
C THR A 89 -9.73 -8.96 22.43
N MET A 90 -9.24 -8.12 23.35
CA MET A 90 -9.93 -6.89 23.74
C MET A 90 -10.09 -5.92 22.57
N LEU A 91 -9.02 -5.71 21.78
CA LEU A 91 -9.03 -4.79 20.65
C LEU A 91 -9.92 -5.32 19.52
N ASN A 92 -9.83 -6.60 19.19
CA ASN A 92 -10.64 -7.20 18.11
C ASN A 92 -12.15 -7.14 18.38
N ARG A 93 -12.60 -7.12 19.64
CA ARG A 93 -14.02 -6.90 20.00
C ARG A 93 -14.54 -5.51 19.59
N LEU A 94 -13.65 -4.51 19.56
CA LEU A 94 -13.99 -3.11 19.25
C LEU A 94 -13.78 -2.76 17.77
N LEU A 95 -13.01 -3.58 17.04
CA LEU A 95 -12.63 -3.30 15.66
C LEU A 95 -13.64 -3.87 14.65
N PRO A 96 -13.87 -3.16 13.52
CA PRO A 96 -14.72 -3.68 12.44
C PRO A 96 -14.12 -4.96 11.84
N PRO A 97 -14.94 -5.85 11.23
CA PRO A 97 -14.49 -7.14 10.68
C PRO A 97 -13.25 -7.13 9.80
N THR A 98 -13.03 -6.04 9.07
CA THR A 98 -11.95 -5.86 8.11
C THR A 98 -10.65 -5.33 8.73
N ILE A 99 -10.62 -5.06 10.04
CA ILE A 99 -9.41 -4.64 10.77
C ILE A 99 -9.19 -5.59 11.94
N ARG A 100 -8.05 -6.29 11.95
CA ARG A 100 -7.73 -7.27 12.99
C ARG A 100 -6.33 -7.08 13.53
N VAL A 101 -6.20 -7.17 14.83
CA VAL A 101 -4.93 -7.35 15.53
C VAL A 101 -4.63 -8.85 15.50
N LEU A 102 -3.45 -9.21 15.00
CA LEU A 102 -3.05 -10.60 14.79
C LEU A 102 -2.15 -11.12 15.91
N ALA A 103 -1.29 -10.24 16.43
CA ALA A 103 -0.30 -10.53 17.45
C ALA A 103 0.06 -9.25 18.20
N TRP A 104 0.81 -9.41 19.28
CA TRP A 104 1.42 -8.31 20.01
C TRP A 104 2.84 -8.70 20.44
N CYS A 105 3.66 -7.71 20.82
CA CYS A 105 5.01 -7.93 21.32
C CYS A 105 5.09 -7.33 22.73
N PRO A 106 5.35 -8.13 23.77
CA PRO A 106 5.33 -7.65 25.15
C PRO A 106 6.52 -6.78 25.54
N ASN A 107 7.72 -7.17 25.12
CA ASN A 107 8.98 -6.56 25.52
C ASN A 107 9.76 -6.02 24.32
N PRO A 108 9.24 -5.02 23.58
CA PRO A 108 10.05 -4.33 22.60
C PRO A 108 11.12 -3.48 23.32
N PRO A 109 12.20 -3.05 22.63
CA PRO A 109 13.17 -2.11 23.16
C PRO A 109 12.51 -0.84 23.74
N GLU A 110 13.11 -0.22 24.77
CA GLU A 110 12.51 0.95 25.46
C GLU A 110 12.17 2.11 24.52
N ASP A 111 13.02 2.34 23.50
CA ASP A 111 12.84 3.38 22.49
C ASP A 111 12.28 2.85 21.16
N PHE A 112 11.56 1.72 21.20
CA PHE A 112 11.05 1.08 20.00
C PHE A 112 10.12 2.00 19.19
N SER A 113 10.42 2.10 17.90
CA SER A 113 9.58 2.72 16.90
C SER A 113 9.30 1.76 15.77
N ALA A 114 8.01 1.44 15.57
CA ALA A 114 7.57 0.61 14.44
C ALA A 114 8.04 1.17 13.09
N ARG A 115 8.32 2.48 13.02
CA ARG A 115 8.82 3.14 11.82
C ARG A 115 10.33 2.97 11.63
N PHE A 116 11.10 3.28 12.67
CA PHE A 116 12.56 3.43 12.56
C PHE A 116 13.31 2.12 12.82
N ASN A 117 12.76 1.21 13.63
CA ASN A 117 13.33 -0.12 13.85
C ASN A 117 13.06 -1.09 12.69
N CYS A 118 12.05 -0.80 11.85
CA CYS A 118 11.75 -1.61 10.67
C CYS A 118 12.90 -1.53 9.66
N LYS A 119 13.46 -2.70 9.32
CA LYS A 119 14.62 -2.85 8.42
C LYS A 119 14.19 -2.81 6.95
N ALA A 120 13.10 -3.49 6.61
CA ALA A 120 12.58 -3.54 5.25
C ALA A 120 11.06 -3.76 5.23
N ARG A 121 10.43 -3.39 4.11
CA ARG A 121 8.99 -3.54 3.87
C ARG A 121 8.78 -4.29 2.56
N THR A 122 7.88 -5.26 2.59
CA THR A 122 7.50 -6.04 1.42
C THR A 122 6.12 -5.62 0.96
N TYR A 123 5.99 -5.26 -0.31
CA TYR A 123 4.74 -5.01 -0.99
C TYR A 123 4.45 -6.09 -2.02
N ARG A 124 3.16 -6.40 -2.20
CA ARG A 124 2.68 -7.22 -3.31
C ARG A 124 1.59 -6.48 -4.06
N TYR A 125 1.73 -6.42 -5.38
CA TYR A 125 0.70 -5.88 -6.27
C TYR A 125 0.14 -7.01 -7.13
N PHE A 126 -1.13 -7.34 -6.97
CA PHE A 126 -1.77 -8.44 -7.70
C PHE A 126 -2.38 -7.98 -9.03
N PHE A 127 -2.29 -8.80 -10.07
CA PHE A 127 -2.94 -8.55 -11.35
C PHE A 127 -3.18 -9.85 -12.12
N THR A 128 -4.08 -9.83 -13.09
CA THR A 128 -4.38 -10.98 -13.95
C THR A 128 -3.68 -10.88 -15.30
N ASN A 129 -3.45 -12.03 -15.92
CA ASN A 129 -3.06 -12.15 -17.33
C ASN A 129 -3.99 -13.17 -18.02
N PRO A 130 -4.87 -12.75 -18.96
CA PRO A 130 -5.02 -11.39 -19.48
C PRO A 130 -5.48 -10.38 -18.40
N PRO A 131 -5.16 -9.09 -18.57
CA PRO A 131 -5.51 -8.03 -17.61
C PRO A 131 -6.98 -7.61 -17.69
N SER A 132 -7.73 -8.14 -18.66
CA SER A 132 -9.12 -7.81 -18.91
C SER A 132 -9.79 -8.90 -19.74
N ALA A 133 -11.13 -8.98 -19.64
CA ALA A 133 -11.90 -9.85 -20.53
C ALA A 133 -11.72 -9.41 -22.00
N PRO A 134 -11.53 -10.36 -22.95
CA PRO A 134 -11.57 -10.04 -24.37
C PRO A 134 -12.98 -9.58 -24.78
N ASN A 135 -13.09 -8.87 -25.89
CA ASN A 135 -14.39 -8.71 -26.54
C ASN A 135 -14.77 -10.02 -27.26
N PRO A 136 -16.06 -10.34 -27.41
CA PRO A 136 -16.51 -11.49 -28.20
C PRO A 136 -15.89 -11.47 -29.61
N GLY A 137 -15.24 -12.57 -30.00
CA GLY A 137 -14.55 -12.71 -31.28
C GLY A 137 -13.13 -12.11 -31.34
N GLU A 138 -12.64 -11.46 -30.27
CA GLU A 138 -11.25 -11.00 -30.16
C GLU A 138 -10.39 -11.98 -29.35
N GLN A 139 -9.11 -12.11 -29.72
CA GLN A 139 -8.14 -12.87 -28.93
C GLN A 139 -7.78 -12.12 -27.63
N PRO A 140 -7.58 -12.83 -26.50
CA PRO A 140 -7.10 -12.23 -25.27
C PRO A 140 -5.76 -11.51 -25.46
N LYS A 141 -5.69 -10.26 -25.01
CA LYS A 141 -4.45 -9.47 -25.04
C LYS A 141 -3.60 -9.82 -23.83
N LEU A 142 -2.61 -10.69 -24.03
CA LEU A 142 -1.71 -11.13 -22.97
C LEU A 142 -0.57 -10.14 -22.71
N LEU A 143 -0.26 -9.94 -21.43
CA LEU A 143 0.92 -9.20 -20.98
C LEU A 143 2.19 -10.03 -21.21
N ASP A 144 3.25 -9.33 -21.61
CA ASP A 144 4.62 -9.83 -21.69
C ASP A 144 5.24 -9.94 -20.29
N ILE A 145 4.98 -11.07 -19.62
CA ILE A 145 5.45 -11.31 -18.26
C ILE A 145 6.98 -11.34 -18.19
N GLU A 146 7.66 -11.90 -19.19
CA GLU A 146 9.12 -11.95 -19.21
C GLU A 146 9.73 -10.56 -19.38
N GLY A 147 9.16 -9.73 -20.26
CA GLY A 147 9.51 -8.31 -20.35
C GLY A 147 9.32 -7.57 -19.02
N MET A 148 8.21 -7.84 -18.32
CA MET A 148 7.94 -7.27 -17.00
C MET A 148 8.95 -7.73 -15.94
N LYS A 149 9.36 -9.01 -15.92
CA LYS A 149 10.39 -9.53 -15.01
C LYS A 149 11.74 -8.85 -15.26
N VAL A 150 12.16 -8.74 -16.52
CA VAL A 150 13.41 -8.04 -16.88
C VAL A 150 13.36 -6.58 -16.41
N ALA A 151 12.25 -5.87 -16.67
CA ALA A 151 12.06 -4.49 -16.23
C ALA A 151 12.04 -4.35 -14.70
N ALA A 152 11.41 -5.31 -13.99
CA ALA A 152 11.37 -5.33 -12.54
C ALA A 152 12.77 -5.40 -11.92
N LYS A 153 13.65 -6.24 -12.48
CA LYS A 153 15.04 -6.36 -12.01
C LYS A 153 15.85 -5.08 -12.13
N TYR A 154 15.52 -4.19 -13.07
CA TYR A 154 16.18 -2.89 -13.17
C TYR A 154 15.87 -1.94 -12.00
N TYR A 155 14.85 -2.23 -11.18
CA TYR A 155 14.60 -1.47 -9.96
C TYR A 155 15.50 -1.86 -8.78
N GLU A 156 16.12 -3.04 -8.80
CA GLU A 156 16.97 -3.51 -7.70
C GLU A 156 18.23 -2.65 -7.55
N GLY A 157 18.65 -2.40 -6.31
CA GLY A 157 19.78 -1.55 -5.98
C GLY A 157 19.39 -0.17 -5.43
N LEU A 158 20.34 0.76 -5.42
CA LEU A 158 20.19 2.12 -4.90
C LEU A 158 20.03 3.11 -6.05
N HIS A 159 18.80 3.60 -6.25
CA HIS A 159 18.46 4.52 -7.36
C HIS A 159 17.72 5.75 -6.88
N ASP A 160 17.70 6.81 -7.70
CA ASP A 160 16.85 7.97 -7.49
C ASP A 160 15.48 7.75 -8.16
N PHE A 161 14.44 7.64 -7.34
CA PHE A 161 13.09 7.25 -7.77
C PHE A 161 12.17 8.45 -8.07
N ARG A 162 12.70 9.68 -8.26
CA ARG A 162 11.86 10.88 -8.49
C ARG A 162 10.93 10.77 -9.71
N ASN A 163 11.36 10.04 -10.74
CA ASN A 163 10.60 9.81 -11.96
C ASN A 163 9.56 8.68 -11.84
N VAL A 164 9.55 7.98 -10.71
CA VAL A 164 8.68 6.85 -10.40
C VAL A 164 8.06 7.00 -9.02
N CYS A 165 7.78 8.24 -8.61
CA CYS A 165 7.02 8.56 -7.41
C CYS A 165 6.20 9.83 -7.60
N LYS A 166 5.32 10.13 -6.64
CA LYS A 166 4.66 11.42 -6.55
C LYS A 166 5.50 12.37 -5.69
N ILE A 167 5.85 13.52 -6.25
CA ILE A 167 6.60 14.56 -5.52
C ILE A 167 5.62 15.33 -4.64
N ASP A 168 5.87 15.30 -3.33
CA ASP A 168 5.12 16.07 -2.33
C ASP A 168 5.93 17.31 -1.94
N ALA A 169 5.61 18.44 -2.56
CA ALA A 169 6.28 19.71 -2.27
C ALA A 169 6.05 20.19 -0.83
N SER A 170 5.02 19.69 -0.12
CA SER A 170 4.78 20.10 1.27
C SER A 170 5.83 19.57 2.25
N LYS A 171 6.45 18.44 1.92
CA LYS A 171 7.47 17.80 2.76
C LYS A 171 8.89 18.28 2.46
N GLN A 172 9.07 19.07 1.39
CA GLN A 172 10.36 19.63 0.98
C GLN A 172 11.47 18.55 0.92
N ILE A 173 11.10 17.35 0.46
CA ILE A 173 12.06 16.24 0.35
C ILE A 173 13.06 16.55 -0.75
N THR A 174 14.34 16.42 -0.42
CA THR A 174 15.47 16.57 -1.36
C THR A 174 16.11 15.23 -1.73
N ASN A 175 15.91 14.19 -0.90
CA ASN A 175 16.48 12.86 -1.10
C ASN A 175 15.43 11.85 -1.61
N PHE A 176 15.54 11.53 -2.90
CA PHE A 176 14.71 10.55 -3.60
C PHE A 176 15.41 9.19 -3.80
N LYS A 177 16.60 9.01 -3.20
CA LYS A 177 17.32 7.74 -3.29
C LYS A 177 16.69 6.70 -2.39
N ARG A 178 16.36 5.52 -2.91
CA ARG A 178 15.85 4.38 -2.15
C ARG A 178 16.58 3.12 -2.55
N ARG A 179 16.69 2.18 -1.60
CA ARG A 179 17.27 0.86 -1.85
C ARG A 179 16.15 -0.16 -2.00
N VAL A 180 16.10 -0.79 -3.16
CA VAL A 180 15.27 -1.98 -3.42
C VAL A 180 16.18 -3.18 -3.30
N GLU A 181 15.78 -4.15 -2.48
CA GLU A 181 16.52 -5.38 -2.23
C GLU A 181 16.09 -6.48 -3.18
N GLU A 182 14.79 -6.56 -3.46
CA GLU A 182 14.20 -7.56 -4.34
C GLU A 182 13.04 -6.94 -5.13
N ALA A 183 13.01 -7.19 -6.43
CA ALA A 183 11.88 -6.87 -7.30
C ALA A 183 11.65 -8.01 -8.29
N ASP A 184 10.44 -8.57 -8.31
CA ASP A 184 10.13 -9.67 -9.23
C ASP A 184 8.64 -9.78 -9.55
N VAL A 185 8.33 -10.39 -10.69
CA VAL A 185 6.96 -10.73 -11.10
C VAL A 185 6.77 -12.24 -10.99
N VAL A 186 5.95 -12.65 -10.02
CA VAL A 186 5.78 -14.05 -9.63
C VAL A 186 4.38 -14.53 -9.98
N LYS A 187 4.28 -15.71 -10.59
CA LYS A 187 3.00 -16.38 -10.85
C LYS A 187 2.45 -16.93 -9.52
N ILE A 188 1.18 -16.67 -9.25
CA ILE A 188 0.49 -17.14 -8.05
C ILE A 188 -0.35 -18.37 -8.41
N GLY A 189 0.06 -19.54 -7.93
CA GLY A 189 -0.68 -20.78 -8.11
C GLY A 189 -1.90 -20.88 -7.18
N GLY A 190 -2.97 -21.55 -7.64
CA GLY A 190 -4.00 -22.12 -6.77
C GLY A 190 -5.07 -21.20 -6.17
N LEU A 191 -5.15 -19.90 -6.51
CA LEU A 191 -6.08 -18.93 -5.91
C LEU A 191 -7.25 -18.48 -6.78
N THR A 192 -7.60 -19.17 -7.87
CA THR A 192 -8.77 -18.80 -8.69
C THR A 192 -9.98 -19.71 -8.41
N PRO A 193 -10.99 -19.23 -7.67
CA PRO A 193 -12.34 -19.74 -7.81
C PRO A 193 -12.76 -19.57 -9.28
N VAL A 194 -13.21 -20.67 -9.85
CA VAL A 194 -13.78 -20.89 -11.19
C VAL A 194 -14.13 -19.61 -11.98
N PHE A 195 -13.27 -19.25 -12.93
CA PHE A 195 -13.59 -18.37 -14.06
C PHE A 195 -13.63 -19.24 -15.32
N SER A 196 -14.77 -19.33 -16.01
CA SER A 196 -14.92 -20.03 -17.29
C SER A 196 -15.42 -19.04 -18.32
N LEU A 197 -14.83 -18.99 -19.51
CA LEU A 197 -15.33 -18.20 -20.64
C LEU A 197 -16.25 -19.01 -21.56
N GLU A 198 -16.56 -20.26 -21.21
CA GLU A 198 -17.49 -21.11 -21.97
C GLU A 198 -18.88 -21.22 -21.32
N PRO A 199 -19.95 -21.47 -22.10
CA PRO A 199 -21.28 -21.75 -21.56
C PRO A 199 -21.23 -22.90 -20.55
N TRP A 200 -21.79 -22.71 -19.35
CA TRP A 200 -21.90 -23.77 -18.35
C TRP A 200 -22.75 -24.93 -18.89
N LYS A 201 -22.12 -26.07 -19.21
CA LYS A 201 -22.77 -27.29 -19.74
C LYS A 201 -22.84 -28.44 -18.73
N GLY A 202 -22.63 -28.17 -17.43
CA GLY A 202 -22.51 -29.22 -16.40
C GLY A 202 -21.07 -29.70 -16.20
N PRO A 203 -20.84 -30.67 -15.30
CA PRO A 203 -19.52 -31.12 -14.89
C PRO A 203 -18.97 -32.14 -15.89
N GLU A 204 -18.55 -31.70 -17.06
CA GLU A 204 -17.75 -32.51 -17.97
C GLU A 204 -16.36 -31.88 -18.19
N GLU A 205 -15.38 -32.75 -18.27
CA GLU A 205 -13.93 -32.51 -18.29
C GLU A 205 -13.49 -31.68 -19.52
N GLY A 206 -13.72 -30.37 -19.47
CA GLY A 206 -13.24 -29.40 -20.47
C GLY A 206 -13.11 -27.96 -19.96
N ILE A 207 -13.60 -27.69 -18.75
CA ILE A 207 -13.79 -26.34 -18.14
C ILE A 207 -12.45 -25.67 -17.73
N LEU A 208 -11.31 -26.30 -17.98
CA LEU A 208 -10.01 -25.99 -17.35
C LEU A 208 -9.06 -25.11 -18.16
N GLU A 209 -9.27 -24.87 -19.45
CA GLU A 209 -8.17 -24.40 -20.30
C GLU A 209 -7.93 -22.87 -20.35
N ARG A 210 -8.80 -22.01 -19.81
CA ARG A 210 -8.64 -20.54 -19.97
C ARG A 210 -9.00 -19.68 -18.74
N ARG A 211 -8.47 -20.03 -17.57
CA ARG A 211 -8.51 -19.14 -16.39
C ARG A 211 -7.44 -18.04 -16.53
N PRO A 212 -7.78 -16.76 -16.28
CA PRO A 212 -6.77 -15.72 -16.15
C PRO A 212 -5.77 -16.12 -15.07
N GLU A 213 -4.51 -16.16 -15.45
CA GLU A 213 -3.45 -16.45 -14.51
C GLU A 213 -3.25 -15.24 -13.61
N ILE A 214 -3.09 -15.48 -12.31
CA ILE A 214 -2.81 -14.40 -11.35
C ILE A 214 -1.30 -14.30 -11.20
N TYR A 215 -0.80 -13.07 -11.30
CA TYR A 215 0.58 -12.72 -11.03
C TYR A 215 0.63 -11.69 -9.88
N CYS A 216 1.77 -11.60 -9.21
CA CYS A 216 2.05 -10.50 -8.32
C CYS A 216 3.42 -9.89 -8.61
N PHE A 217 3.49 -8.56 -8.57
CA PHE A 217 4.75 -7.86 -8.46
C PHE A 217 5.14 -7.82 -6.97
N LYS A 218 6.16 -8.58 -6.59
CA LYS A 218 6.75 -8.62 -5.27
C LYS A 218 7.89 -7.60 -5.22
N LEU A 219 7.85 -6.74 -4.20
CA LEU A 219 8.83 -5.68 -4.02
C LEU A 219 9.24 -5.57 -2.55
N THR A 220 10.53 -5.73 -2.28
CA THR A 220 11.12 -5.60 -0.93
C THR A 220 12.16 -4.49 -0.95
N GLY A 221 12.13 -3.62 0.05
CA GLY A 221 13.12 -2.55 0.19
C GLY A 221 13.03 -1.83 1.53
N SER A 222 14.04 -1.03 1.83
CA SER A 222 14.17 -0.38 3.14
C SER A 222 13.10 0.68 3.39
N ALA A 223 12.82 1.51 2.39
CA ALA A 223 11.80 2.54 2.44
C ALA A 223 11.31 2.91 1.04
N PHE A 224 10.09 3.45 0.97
CA PHE A 224 9.46 3.88 -0.29
C PHE A 224 9.01 5.34 -0.22
N LEU A 225 9.11 6.03 -1.35
CA LEU A 225 8.57 7.37 -1.56
C LEU A 225 7.04 7.32 -1.74
N TRP A 226 6.41 8.50 -1.69
CA TRP A 226 4.97 8.60 -1.88
C TRP A 226 4.57 8.06 -3.26
N HIS A 227 3.62 7.13 -3.27
CA HIS A 227 3.11 6.45 -4.47
C HIS A 227 4.17 5.66 -5.29
N GLN A 228 5.38 5.44 -4.77
CA GLN A 228 6.48 4.86 -5.55
C GLN A 228 6.11 3.50 -6.17
N VAL A 229 5.58 2.59 -5.36
CA VAL A 229 5.26 1.22 -5.79
C VAL A 229 4.23 1.21 -6.94
N ARG A 230 3.17 2.02 -6.83
CA ARG A 230 2.13 2.11 -7.87
C ARG A 230 2.65 2.73 -9.17
N HIS A 231 3.58 3.68 -9.09
CA HIS A 231 4.25 4.23 -10.26
C HIS A 231 5.18 3.20 -10.91
N MET A 232 5.93 2.41 -10.12
CA MET A 232 6.75 1.32 -10.65
C MET A 232 5.90 0.30 -11.41
N VAL A 233 4.77 -0.12 -10.83
CA VAL A 233 3.82 -1.06 -11.47
C VAL A 233 3.23 -0.48 -12.75
N ALA A 234 2.91 0.81 -12.80
CA ALA A 234 2.41 1.44 -14.02
C ALA A 234 3.39 1.33 -15.19
N ILE A 235 4.70 1.49 -14.93
CA ILE A 235 5.73 1.30 -15.96
C ILE A 235 5.80 -0.18 -16.38
N LEU A 236 5.70 -1.12 -15.43
CA LEU A 236 5.65 -2.54 -15.74
C LEU A 236 4.46 -2.89 -16.63
N PHE A 237 3.27 -2.30 -16.41
CA PHE A 237 2.14 -2.52 -17.32
C PHE A 237 2.39 -1.99 -18.73
N LEU A 238 3.12 -0.89 -18.90
CA LEU A 238 3.49 -0.39 -20.24
C LEU A 238 4.45 -1.35 -20.94
N VAL A 239 5.42 -1.92 -20.20
CA VAL A 239 6.32 -2.96 -20.71
C VAL A 239 5.55 -4.24 -21.04
N GLY A 240 4.66 -4.68 -20.15
CA GLY A 240 3.82 -5.87 -20.35
C GLY A 240 2.90 -5.75 -21.56
N GLN A 241 2.40 -4.55 -21.86
CA GLN A 241 1.61 -4.28 -23.08
C GLN A 241 2.48 -4.13 -24.34
N ARG A 242 3.82 -4.26 -24.22
CA ARG A 242 4.81 -4.04 -25.29
C ARG A 242 4.77 -2.63 -25.88
N LEU A 243 4.24 -1.68 -25.11
CA LEU A 243 4.21 -0.26 -25.46
C LEU A 243 5.56 0.42 -25.17
N GLU A 244 6.29 -0.12 -24.19
CA GLU A 244 7.65 0.28 -23.85
C GLU A 244 8.56 -0.95 -23.78
N LYS A 245 9.86 -0.73 -23.98
CA LYS A 245 10.86 -1.77 -23.75
C LYS A 245 11.27 -1.82 -22.27
N PRO A 246 11.76 -2.96 -21.75
CA PRO A 246 12.21 -3.05 -20.35
C PRO A 246 13.24 -1.99 -19.95
N GLU A 247 14.09 -1.56 -20.89
CA GLU A 247 15.15 -0.56 -20.67
C GLU A 247 14.60 0.82 -20.27
N VAL A 248 13.32 1.11 -20.53
CA VAL A 248 12.68 2.37 -20.12
C VAL A 248 12.81 2.63 -18.63
N VAL A 249 12.88 1.57 -17.80
CA VAL A 249 13.09 1.69 -16.36
C VAL A 249 14.47 2.30 -16.08
N LYS A 250 15.52 1.87 -16.77
CA LYS A 250 16.87 2.45 -16.61
C LYS A 250 16.90 3.91 -17.00
N GLU A 251 16.24 4.26 -18.10
CA GLU A 251 16.15 5.64 -18.55
C GLU A 251 15.42 6.54 -17.55
N LEU A 252 14.33 6.04 -16.95
CA LEU A 252 13.59 6.79 -15.93
C LEU A 252 14.39 6.94 -14.62
N LEU A 253 15.21 5.96 -14.25
CA LEU A 253 16.06 6.02 -13.06
C LEU A 253 17.33 6.88 -13.28
N ASP A 254 17.74 7.10 -14.53
CA ASP A 254 18.82 8.00 -14.89
C ASP A 254 18.36 9.46 -14.88
N VAL A 255 18.49 10.10 -13.71
CA VAL A 255 18.12 11.51 -13.51
C VAL A 255 19.01 12.48 -14.29
N GLN A 256 20.23 12.08 -14.70
CA GLN A 256 21.09 12.97 -15.50
C GLN A 256 20.55 13.07 -16.93
N LYS A 257 20.13 11.94 -17.49
CA LYS A 257 19.49 11.89 -18.81
C LYS A 257 18.05 12.44 -18.76
N GLU A 258 17.30 12.07 -17.72
CA GLU A 258 15.88 12.38 -17.56
C GLU A 258 15.65 13.16 -16.25
N PRO A 259 15.93 14.48 -16.23
CA PRO A 259 15.86 15.28 -15.00
C PRO A 259 14.43 15.49 -14.48
N THR A 260 13.44 15.27 -15.34
CA THR A 260 12.03 15.49 -15.04
C THR A 260 11.17 14.30 -15.46
N ARG A 261 10.22 14.00 -14.58
CA ARG A 261 9.30 12.88 -14.77
C ARG A 261 8.37 13.14 -15.97
N PRO A 262 8.23 12.18 -16.90
CA PRO A 262 7.24 12.28 -17.98
C PRO A 262 5.82 12.10 -17.45
N PHE A 263 4.82 12.57 -18.21
CA PHE A 263 3.42 12.33 -17.86
C PHE A 263 3.00 10.87 -18.13
N TYR A 264 2.56 10.19 -17.09
CA TYR A 264 1.91 8.89 -17.16
C TYR A 264 0.99 8.69 -15.95
N ASN A 265 0.03 7.78 -16.10
CA ASN A 265 -0.92 7.44 -15.05
C ASN A 265 -0.33 6.41 -14.10
N MET A 266 -0.70 6.52 -12.84
CA MET A 266 -0.30 5.59 -11.80
C MET A 266 -1.25 4.39 -11.77
N ALA A 267 -0.76 3.21 -11.40
CA ALA A 267 -1.58 2.00 -11.28
C ALA A 267 -2.65 2.13 -10.18
N ASP A 268 -3.73 1.34 -10.26
CA ASP A 268 -4.82 1.30 -9.27
C ASP A 268 -4.32 0.97 -7.86
N ASP A 269 -4.99 1.42 -6.78
CA ASP A 269 -4.54 1.16 -5.40
C ASP A 269 -5.02 -0.18 -4.87
N ARG A 270 -6.19 -0.64 -5.31
CA ARG A 270 -6.88 -1.79 -4.70
C ARG A 270 -6.03 -3.07 -4.69
N PRO A 271 -5.24 -3.38 -5.73
CA PRO A 271 -4.44 -4.61 -5.74
C PRO A 271 -3.13 -4.51 -4.96
N LEU A 272 -2.79 -3.33 -4.43
CA LEU A 272 -1.58 -3.14 -3.65
C LEU A 272 -1.82 -3.53 -2.18
N VAL A 273 -0.91 -4.36 -1.66
CA VAL A 273 -0.92 -4.80 -0.27
C VAL A 273 0.46 -4.54 0.34
N LEU A 274 0.49 -3.87 1.49
CA LEU A 274 1.65 -3.94 2.39
C LEU A 274 1.66 -5.36 2.98
N TRP A 275 2.51 -6.21 2.43
CA TRP A 275 2.54 -7.63 2.73
C TRP A 275 3.20 -7.88 4.07
N ASP A 276 4.36 -7.26 4.31
CA ASP A 276 5.16 -7.53 5.51
C ASP A 276 6.04 -6.34 5.91
N CYS A 277 6.36 -6.27 7.20
CA CYS A 277 7.31 -5.33 7.79
C CYS A 277 8.36 -6.12 8.58
N ILE A 278 9.60 -6.04 8.14
CA ILE A 278 10.70 -6.86 8.65
C ILE A 278 11.39 -6.10 9.79
N PHE A 279 11.57 -6.78 10.92
CA PHE A 279 12.25 -6.31 12.12
C PHE A 279 13.37 -7.28 12.49
N ASP A 280 14.20 -6.90 13.46
CA ASP A 280 15.19 -7.81 14.04
C ASP A 280 14.47 -8.78 14.98
N ASP A 281 14.70 -10.07 14.82
CA ASP A 281 14.09 -11.11 15.66
C ASP A 281 14.49 -10.95 17.14
N GLN A 282 15.65 -10.35 17.42
CA GLN A 282 16.07 -10.06 18.80
C GLN A 282 15.31 -8.88 19.41
N GLU A 283 14.82 -7.94 18.58
CA GLU A 283 14.08 -6.76 19.04
C GLU A 283 12.57 -7.04 19.15
N VAL A 284 12.01 -7.92 18.33
CA VAL A 284 10.56 -8.13 18.24
C VAL A 284 10.21 -9.62 18.26
N GLN A 285 9.64 -10.06 19.38
CA GLN A 285 9.12 -11.42 19.58
C GLN A 285 7.58 -11.38 19.61
N TRP A 286 6.95 -12.00 18.61
CA TRP A 286 5.50 -11.95 18.44
C TRP A 286 4.78 -13.01 19.27
N VAL A 287 3.85 -12.57 20.10
CA VAL A 287 2.90 -13.42 20.83
C VAL A 287 1.57 -13.43 20.08
N TYR A 288 1.15 -14.63 19.66
CA TYR A 288 -0.11 -14.86 18.97
C TYR A 288 -1.16 -15.36 19.96
N PRO A 289 -2.43 -14.93 19.84
CA PRO A 289 -3.49 -15.42 20.72
C PRO A 289 -3.73 -16.92 20.51
N GLU A 290 -3.92 -17.67 21.61
CA GLU A 290 -4.27 -19.09 21.53
C GLU A 290 -5.62 -19.31 20.84
N LEU A 291 -5.68 -20.34 20.00
CA LEU A 291 -6.90 -20.70 19.29
C LEU A 291 -7.88 -21.41 20.24
N ASN A 292 -8.82 -20.66 20.82
CA ASN A 292 -9.82 -21.25 21.70
C ASN A 292 -10.94 -21.94 20.90
N ARG A 293 -10.77 -23.24 20.64
CA ARG A 293 -11.75 -24.08 19.91
C ARG A 293 -13.13 -24.12 20.57
N ALA A 294 -13.26 -23.82 21.87
CA ALA A 294 -14.54 -23.81 22.57
C ALA A 294 -15.39 -22.55 22.31
N LYS A 295 -14.81 -21.50 21.69
CA LYS A 295 -15.49 -20.24 21.34
C LYS A 295 -15.60 -20.03 19.83
N GLN A 296 -15.71 -21.12 19.06
CA GLN A 296 -16.04 -21.05 17.64
C GLN A 296 -17.28 -20.17 17.42
N ASN A 297 -17.25 -19.31 16.41
CA ASN A 297 -18.31 -18.35 16.04
C ASN A 297 -18.43 -17.07 16.89
N SER A 298 -17.44 -16.73 17.71
CA SER A 298 -17.39 -15.41 18.37
C SER A 298 -16.63 -14.37 17.52
N ARG A 299 -16.89 -13.07 17.72
CA ARG A 299 -16.11 -11.98 17.07
C ARG A 299 -14.61 -12.00 17.43
N GLU A 300 -14.22 -12.79 18.41
CA GLU A 300 -12.85 -13.00 18.87
C GLU A 300 -12.10 -14.03 18.00
N ASP A 301 -12.83 -14.89 17.29
CA ASP A 301 -12.26 -15.90 16.41
C ASP A 301 -11.87 -15.26 15.06
N VAL A 302 -10.60 -14.84 14.99
CA VAL A 302 -10.02 -14.25 13.78
C VAL A 302 -10.12 -15.22 12.60
N LEU A 303 -9.90 -16.53 12.82
CA LEU A 303 -9.96 -17.52 11.75
C LEU A 303 -11.38 -17.70 11.23
N GLY A 304 -12.36 -17.88 12.12
CA GLY A 304 -13.77 -18.04 11.74
C GLY A 304 -14.29 -16.83 10.95
N LEU A 305 -13.95 -15.63 11.39
CA LEU A 305 -14.34 -14.40 10.69
C LEU A 305 -13.65 -14.26 9.32
N LEU A 306 -12.33 -14.50 9.26
CA LEU A 306 -11.59 -14.43 7.98
C LEU A 306 -12.10 -15.50 7.01
N TRP A 307 -12.49 -16.68 7.50
CA TRP A 307 -13.15 -17.70 6.72
C TRP A 307 -14.48 -17.21 6.16
N GLU A 308 -15.34 -16.60 6.97
CA GLU A 308 -16.62 -16.03 6.50
C GLU A 308 -16.40 -14.97 5.41
N LEU A 309 -15.49 -14.02 5.63
CA LEU A 309 -15.16 -12.97 4.66
C LEU A 309 -14.62 -13.56 3.35
N TRP A 310 -13.69 -14.51 3.45
CA TRP A 310 -13.13 -15.21 2.31
C TRP A 310 -14.21 -16.02 1.57
N HIS A 311 -15.02 -16.78 2.30
CA HIS A 311 -16.09 -17.59 1.74
C HIS A 311 -17.09 -16.73 0.95
N ASN A 312 -17.57 -15.63 1.54
CA ASN A 312 -18.48 -14.70 0.88
C ASN A 312 -17.85 -14.10 -0.38
N ALA A 313 -16.59 -13.64 -0.30
CA ALA A 313 -15.88 -13.12 -1.46
C ALA A 313 -15.71 -14.16 -2.59
N ASN A 314 -15.51 -15.44 -2.24
CA ASN A 314 -15.46 -16.51 -3.24
C ASN A 314 -16.82 -16.81 -3.85
N MET A 315 -17.90 -16.78 -3.05
CA MET A 315 -19.26 -16.93 -3.57
C MET A 315 -19.58 -15.80 -4.55
N ASP A 316 -19.24 -14.55 -4.20
CA ASP A 316 -19.42 -13.39 -5.09
C ASP A 316 -18.58 -13.52 -6.37
N ALA A 317 -17.34 -14.00 -6.27
CA ALA A 317 -16.48 -14.26 -7.41
C ALA A 317 -17.05 -15.35 -8.32
N LEU A 318 -17.56 -16.45 -7.75
CA LEU A 318 -18.19 -17.55 -8.47
C LEU A 318 -19.45 -17.10 -9.20
N LEU A 319 -20.34 -16.37 -8.51
CA LEU A 319 -21.59 -15.86 -9.10
C LEU A 319 -21.30 -14.84 -10.21
N SER A 320 -20.37 -13.92 -9.98
CA SER A 320 -19.96 -12.92 -10.98
C SER A 320 -19.29 -13.57 -12.19
N GLY A 321 -18.41 -14.56 -11.95
CA GLY A 321 -17.74 -15.34 -12.99
C GLY A 321 -18.74 -16.14 -13.84
N GLY A 322 -19.71 -16.81 -13.20
CA GLY A 322 -20.77 -17.53 -13.90
C GLY A 322 -21.66 -16.63 -14.75
N LEU A 323 -22.08 -15.48 -14.21
CA LEU A 323 -22.87 -14.49 -14.97
C LEU A 323 -22.08 -13.93 -16.17
N LEU A 324 -20.79 -13.62 -15.98
CA LEU A 324 -19.93 -13.14 -17.05
C LEU A 324 -19.78 -14.19 -18.16
N ALA A 325 -19.61 -15.47 -17.81
CA ALA A 325 -19.54 -16.57 -18.76
C ALA A 325 -20.81 -16.68 -19.62
N MET A 326 -21.98 -16.60 -18.97
CA MET A 326 -23.27 -16.64 -19.65
C MET A 326 -23.43 -15.49 -20.64
N VAL A 327 -23.14 -14.25 -20.21
CA VAL A 327 -23.23 -13.06 -21.07
C VAL A 327 -22.25 -13.16 -22.23
N TYR A 328 -21.02 -13.59 -21.97
CA TYR A 328 -19.99 -13.72 -23.01
C TYR A 328 -20.40 -14.74 -24.08
N GLY A 329 -20.84 -15.93 -23.68
CA GLY A 329 -21.29 -16.96 -24.63
C GLY A 329 -22.51 -16.54 -25.45
N GLN A 330 -23.45 -15.79 -24.87
CA GLN A 330 -24.58 -15.23 -25.61
C GLN A 330 -24.13 -14.21 -26.67
N GLN A 331 -23.16 -13.36 -26.34
CA GLN A 331 -22.64 -12.37 -27.28
C GLN A 331 -21.81 -13.00 -28.39
N GLU A 332 -21.03 -14.05 -28.09
CA GLU A 332 -20.28 -14.83 -29.07
C GLU A 332 -21.24 -15.52 -30.07
N ALA A 333 -22.26 -16.22 -29.57
CA ALA A 333 -23.28 -16.85 -30.42
C ALA A 333 -24.01 -15.82 -31.30
N ALA A 334 -24.31 -14.63 -30.75
CA ALA A 334 -24.91 -13.54 -31.51
C ALA A 334 -23.96 -12.96 -32.58
N ALA A 335 -22.66 -12.86 -32.28
CA ALA A 335 -21.65 -12.41 -33.24
C ALA A 335 -21.49 -13.40 -34.39
N GLU A 336 -21.43 -14.70 -34.09
CA GLU A 336 -21.40 -15.75 -35.12
C GLU A 336 -22.65 -15.77 -36.00
N ALA A 337 -23.84 -15.63 -35.40
CA ALA A 337 -25.09 -15.57 -36.15
C ALA A 337 -25.13 -14.38 -37.12
N ARG A 338 -24.61 -13.21 -36.70
CA ARG A 338 -24.46 -12.03 -37.56
C ARG A 338 -23.46 -12.26 -38.69
N ALA A 339 -22.34 -12.93 -38.42
CA ALA A 339 -21.34 -13.27 -39.45
C ALA A 339 -21.93 -14.23 -40.50
N ARG A 340 -22.62 -15.29 -40.07
CA ARG A 340 -23.32 -16.23 -40.96
C ARG A 340 -24.40 -15.56 -41.82
N ALA A 341 -25.14 -14.60 -41.26
CA ALA A 341 -26.14 -13.84 -42.01
C ALA A 341 -25.52 -12.88 -43.04
N ALA A 342 -24.29 -12.42 -42.83
CA ALA A 342 -23.58 -11.57 -43.77
C ALA A 342 -23.02 -12.38 -44.97
N ASP A 343 -22.57 -13.61 -44.74
CA ASP A 343 -22.05 -14.50 -45.80
C ASP A 343 -23.16 -15.09 -46.69
N GLY A 344 -24.41 -15.17 -46.21
CA GLY A 344 -25.55 -15.73 -46.94
C GLY A 344 -26.31 -14.73 -47.84
N ASN A 345 -25.90 -13.46 -47.87
CA ASN A 345 -26.53 -12.43 -48.69
C ASN A 345 -25.57 -12.03 -49.81
N ASP A 346 -25.82 -12.52 -51.04
CA ASP A 346 -25.09 -12.10 -52.25
C ASP A 346 -25.11 -10.57 -52.32
N VAL A 347 -23.92 -9.98 -52.20
CA VAL A 347 -23.73 -8.53 -52.17
C VAL A 347 -24.01 -7.99 -53.56
N ILE A 348 -25.15 -7.31 -53.73
CA ILE A 348 -25.25 -6.22 -54.71
C ILE A 348 -24.17 -5.22 -54.28
N GLU A 349 -23.14 -5.03 -55.10
CA GLU A 349 -22.04 -4.08 -54.91
C GLU A 349 -22.56 -2.64 -54.79
N GLY A 350 -23.05 -2.29 -53.60
CA GLY A 350 -23.28 -0.93 -53.17
C GLY A 350 -21.96 -0.35 -52.70
N ASN A 351 -21.28 0.35 -53.62
CA ASN A 351 -20.09 1.15 -53.39
C ASN A 351 -20.22 2.01 -52.12
N SER A 352 -19.72 1.50 -50.99
CA SER A 352 -19.55 2.26 -49.76
C SER A 352 -18.16 1.98 -49.19
N SER A 353 -17.16 2.37 -49.97
CA SER A 353 -15.75 2.51 -49.55
C SER A 353 -15.56 3.69 -48.59
N GLY A 354 -16.46 3.81 -47.60
CA GLY A 354 -16.23 4.62 -46.42
C GLY A 354 -15.17 3.94 -45.56
N LYS A 355 -13.89 4.16 -45.86
CA LYS A 355 -12.81 3.96 -44.89
C LYS A 355 -13.20 4.70 -43.62
N LYS A 356 -13.77 3.99 -42.64
CA LYS A 356 -13.88 4.51 -41.28
C LYS A 356 -12.46 4.79 -40.86
N ARG A 357 -12.04 6.06 -40.92
CA ARG A 357 -10.80 6.56 -40.33
C ARG A 357 -10.96 6.48 -38.81
N GLY A 358 -11.01 5.26 -38.30
CA GLY A 358 -10.96 4.99 -36.87
C GLY A 358 -9.62 5.51 -36.38
N ARG A 359 -9.66 6.53 -35.54
CA ARG A 359 -8.47 7.04 -34.86
C ARG A 359 -7.94 5.88 -34.03
N GLU A 360 -6.74 5.36 -34.36
CA GLU A 360 -6.12 4.24 -33.62
C GLU A 360 -6.08 4.59 -32.14
N SER A 361 -6.94 3.96 -31.34
CA SER A 361 -6.98 4.14 -29.91
C SER A 361 -6.17 3.02 -29.25
N THR A 362 -5.22 3.40 -28.39
CA THR A 362 -4.46 2.44 -27.60
C THR A 362 -5.10 2.32 -26.23
N TRP A 363 -5.35 1.10 -25.80
CA TRP A 363 -5.84 0.79 -24.45
C TRP A 363 -4.65 0.70 -23.51
N ILE A 364 -4.76 1.30 -22.32
CA ILE A 364 -3.72 1.21 -21.30
C ILE A 364 -4.31 0.50 -20.08
N VAL A 365 -3.71 -0.63 -19.74
CA VAL A 365 -3.90 -1.35 -18.48
C VAL A 365 -3.14 -0.64 -17.38
N ASP A 366 -3.82 -0.39 -16.26
CA ASP A 366 -3.28 0.22 -15.04
C ASP A 366 -3.62 -0.58 -13.78
N GLY A 367 -4.12 -1.81 -13.91
CA GLY A 367 -4.57 -2.65 -12.79
C GLY A 367 -6.00 -2.37 -12.32
N SER A 368 -6.68 -1.38 -12.89
CA SER A 368 -8.10 -1.13 -12.71
C SER A 368 -8.95 -2.18 -13.44
N PRO A 369 -10.15 -2.51 -12.93
CA PRO A 369 -11.14 -3.28 -13.70
C PRO A 369 -11.67 -2.51 -14.92
N MET A 370 -11.53 -1.18 -14.94
CA MET A 370 -11.94 -0.32 -16.05
C MET A 370 -10.76 -0.01 -16.94
N GLN A 371 -10.90 -0.27 -18.24
CA GLN A 371 -9.91 0.13 -19.23
C GLN A 371 -10.11 1.59 -19.63
N THR A 372 -9.02 2.35 -19.72
CA THR A 372 -9.05 3.69 -20.30
C THR A 372 -8.50 3.65 -21.73
N SER A 373 -9.30 4.11 -22.70
CA SER A 373 -8.81 4.29 -24.07
C SER A 373 -8.11 5.64 -24.21
N PHE A 374 -6.94 5.61 -24.83
CA PHE A 374 -6.22 6.80 -25.26
C PHE A 374 -6.17 6.83 -26.79
N GLY A 375 -5.77 7.96 -27.36
CA GLY A 375 -5.41 8.00 -28.77
C GLY A 375 -4.17 7.14 -29.08
N LYS A 376 -3.46 7.48 -30.14
CA LYS A 376 -2.18 6.82 -30.48
C LYS A 376 -1.21 6.91 -29.30
N TYR A 377 -0.64 5.77 -28.90
CA TYR A 377 0.36 5.73 -27.84
C TYR A 377 1.58 6.59 -28.18
N ILE A 378 1.99 7.43 -27.22
CA ILE A 378 3.21 8.23 -27.29
C ILE A 378 4.20 7.62 -26.29
N PRO A 379 5.42 7.22 -26.72
CA PRO A 379 6.45 6.70 -25.82
C PRO A 379 6.80 7.70 -24.71
N LEU A 380 7.07 7.21 -23.50
CA LEU A 380 7.31 8.01 -22.29
C LEU A 380 8.35 9.10 -22.50
N MET A 381 9.45 8.78 -23.18
CA MET A 381 10.54 9.74 -23.41
C MET A 381 10.16 10.88 -24.36
N LYS A 382 9.08 10.73 -25.13
CA LYS A 382 8.54 11.74 -26.06
C LYS A 382 7.37 12.53 -25.49
N ARG A 383 6.95 12.25 -24.25
CA ARG A 383 5.82 12.95 -23.62
C ARG A 383 6.24 14.28 -23.02
N GLY A 384 5.22 15.12 -22.76
CA GLY A 384 5.40 16.30 -21.92
C GLY A 384 5.97 15.93 -20.55
N ARG A 385 6.69 16.89 -19.96
CA ARG A 385 7.40 16.72 -18.69
C ARG A 385 6.74 17.55 -17.60
N MET A 386 6.86 17.07 -16.37
CA MET A 386 6.52 17.89 -15.20
C MET A 386 7.63 18.88 -14.87
N ASP A 387 7.29 19.86 -14.02
CA ASP A 387 8.26 20.76 -13.42
C ASP A 387 9.31 19.98 -12.61
N THR A 388 10.52 20.55 -12.51
CA THR A 388 11.57 20.00 -11.65
C THR A 388 11.16 20.05 -10.17
N VAL A 389 11.78 19.19 -9.36
CA VAL A 389 11.53 19.16 -7.90
C VAL A 389 11.79 20.53 -7.27
N GLU A 390 12.86 21.22 -7.69
CA GLU A 390 13.25 22.52 -7.18
C GLU A 390 12.21 23.59 -7.51
N VAL A 391 11.66 23.55 -8.73
CA VAL A 391 10.60 24.47 -9.16
C VAL A 391 9.31 24.20 -8.38
N LEU A 392 8.93 22.93 -8.21
CA LEU A 392 7.74 22.55 -7.43
C LEU A 392 7.87 22.98 -5.97
N ASN A 393 9.01 22.73 -5.34
CA ASN A 393 9.29 23.10 -3.96
C ASN A 393 9.28 24.63 -3.78
N ARG A 394 9.88 25.37 -4.72
CA ARG A 394 9.90 26.85 -4.74
C ARG A 394 8.49 27.43 -4.91
N LYS A 395 7.72 26.93 -5.87
CA LYS A 395 6.31 27.33 -6.09
C LYS A 395 5.47 27.09 -4.83
N TYR A 396 5.64 25.95 -4.16
CA TYR A 396 4.94 25.65 -2.91
C TYR A 396 5.34 26.60 -1.78
N ALA A 397 6.63 26.86 -1.59
CA ALA A 397 7.14 27.76 -0.57
C ALA A 397 6.64 29.21 -0.77
N ALA A 398 6.65 29.70 -2.01
CA ALA A 398 6.10 31.01 -2.37
C ALA A 398 4.61 31.11 -2.02
N ARG A 399 3.80 30.14 -2.45
CA ARG A 399 2.35 30.11 -2.14
C ARG A 399 2.08 30.05 -0.63
N LYS A 400 2.81 29.21 0.12
CA LYS A 400 2.69 29.15 1.59
C LYS A 400 3.05 30.47 2.26
N SER A 401 4.06 31.17 1.74
CA SER A 401 4.46 32.50 2.23
C SER A 401 3.39 33.55 1.96
N GLU A 402 2.78 33.54 0.77
CA GLU A 402 1.65 34.41 0.41
C GLU A 402 0.40 34.11 1.26
N GLU A 403 0.06 32.84 1.47
CA GLU A 403 -1.03 32.42 2.37
C GLU A 403 -0.79 32.89 3.81
N TRP A 404 0.45 32.79 4.29
CA TRP A 404 0.84 33.31 5.61
C TRP A 404 0.72 34.83 5.68
N ARG A 405 1.23 35.56 4.68
CA ARG A 405 1.11 37.01 4.59
C ARG A 405 -0.36 37.45 4.54
N HIS A 406 -1.21 36.73 3.80
CA HIS A 406 -2.64 37.00 3.73
C HIS A 406 -3.32 36.75 5.08
N LYS A 407 -3.07 35.62 5.74
CA LYS A 407 -3.61 35.32 7.08
C LYS A 407 -3.17 36.35 8.11
N TRP A 408 -1.91 36.77 8.07
CA TRP A 408 -1.38 37.77 8.99
C TRP A 408 -1.95 39.17 8.71
N SER A 409 -2.13 39.54 7.44
CA SER A 409 -2.81 40.78 7.05
C SER A 409 -4.27 40.81 7.50
N VAL A 410 -5.00 39.70 7.35
CA VAL A 410 -6.39 39.57 7.84
C VAL A 410 -6.46 39.62 9.37
N ALA A 411 -5.53 38.96 10.07
CA ALA A 411 -5.44 39.03 11.53
C ALA A 411 -5.10 40.45 12.01
N ALA A 412 -4.15 41.13 11.37
CA ALA A 412 -3.75 42.49 11.68
C ALA A 412 -4.87 43.51 11.38
N LYS A 413 -5.66 43.33 10.32
CA LYS A 413 -6.87 44.14 10.05
C LYS A 413 -7.94 43.93 11.11
N LYS A 414 -8.12 42.69 11.58
CA LYS A 414 -9.06 42.33 12.65
C LYS A 414 -8.64 42.91 14.01
N GLU A 415 -7.34 42.95 14.30
CA GLU A 415 -6.80 43.59 15.52
C GLU A 415 -6.84 45.13 15.47
N ARG A 416 -6.80 45.72 14.27
CA ARG A 416 -6.92 47.19 14.08
C ARG A 416 -8.35 47.72 14.05
N GLY A 417 -9.37 46.87 14.21
CA GLY A 417 -10.77 47.30 14.32
C GLY A 417 -11.31 48.07 13.10
N ILE A 418 -10.77 47.83 11.90
CA ILE A 418 -11.31 48.44 10.67
C ILE A 418 -12.39 47.48 10.15
N GLY A 419 -13.62 47.66 10.63
CA GLY A 419 -14.80 47.10 9.99
C GLY A 419 -15.01 47.76 8.63
N ASP A 420 -15.37 46.98 7.62
CA ASP A 420 -15.85 47.50 6.34
C ASP A 420 -17.06 48.40 6.61
N MET A 421 -16.86 49.71 6.47
CA MET A 421 -17.91 50.70 6.29
C MET A 421 -18.17 50.80 4.79
N THR A 422 -18.96 49.87 4.26
CA THR A 422 -19.64 50.04 2.98
C THR A 422 -21.09 49.62 3.15
N ASP A 423 -21.95 50.63 3.18
CA ASP A 423 -23.35 50.66 2.73
C ASP A 423 -24.28 51.31 3.75
N TYR A 424 -24.37 52.64 3.64
CA TYR A 424 -25.60 53.39 3.80
C TYR A 424 -25.58 54.51 2.76
N ASP A 425 -26.20 54.26 1.62
CA ASP A 425 -26.89 55.29 0.82
C ASP A 425 -28.07 54.61 0.12
N GLU A 426 -29.25 55.19 0.39
CA GLU A 426 -30.64 54.91 -0.05
C GLU A 426 -31.53 54.01 0.83
#